data_AF-A0A4U1LNP0-F1
#
_entry.id   AF-A0A4U1LNP0-F1
#
_cell.length_a   1.000
_cell.length_b   1.000
_cell.length_c   1.000
_cell.angle_alpha   90.00
_cell.angle_beta   90.00
_cell.angle_gamma   90.00
#
_symmetry.space_group_name_H-M   'P 1'
#
loop_
_entity.id
_entity.type
_entity.pdbx_description
1 polymer ?
#
loop_
_entity_poly.entity_id
_entity_poly.type
_entity_poly.pdbx_seq_one_letter_code
_entity_poly.pdbx_strand_id
1 'polypeptide(L)'
;MNTDYRTPSFKRFLDALQQQSWELELLLSGFVLYGLFNAIEPLREQGAIANYIGNELSVFSHSLALVSVYILIFNLITHIILRGLWIGSLGLRYVSGDINYEKLNYSKKFEKHLAKNIGPFDRYIANLENYCSIIFALTFLLIFYFFSFFIVLAINSILLHTLITSKGYPDWLQVLSVIIFMVLNLGGIIVFIDFITQGLLKKNKWVSKLYFPIYWVFSFITFSFLYRALTYNFLDNKFGKRIIFFLLPIYIIIALIVNIEYSNTNYFNDLETSNNVFAHKNSYRDMLTKKQDMPGKMVIPSKLIQNNYLEITLPYSKDLDDLVFNFDSILKPEIDKRGIRTELFNLTINNSDSSMANSKKLSSLRKKYLKVFNQMHYFTIDGVMRDADFIATTDERDLLGFITYLNIRDLNEGNHVINLVRKKKEKDSLVVTVEETIPFWYFKS
;
A
#
# COMPACT_ATOMS: atom_id res chain seq x y z
N MET A 1 17.05 -39.96 -19.57
CA MET A 1 16.53 -38.60 -19.82
C MET A 1 17.14 -38.09 -21.10
N ASN A 2 16.32 -37.89 -22.14
CA ASN A 2 16.77 -37.46 -23.47
C ASN A 2 17.50 -36.11 -23.38
N THR A 3 18.69 -36.02 -23.97
CA THR A 3 19.51 -34.81 -24.08
C THR A 3 18.98 -33.85 -25.15
N ASP A 4 17.66 -33.71 -25.24
CA ASP A 4 16.98 -33.00 -26.32
C ASP A 4 17.32 -31.50 -26.32
N TYR A 5 17.51 -30.94 -25.13
CA TYR A 5 17.87 -29.53 -24.91
C TYR A 5 19.30 -29.15 -25.37
N ARG A 6 20.15 -30.13 -25.72
CA ARG A 6 21.52 -29.88 -26.25
C ARG A 6 21.60 -29.98 -27.77
N THR A 7 20.53 -30.38 -28.43
CA THR A 7 20.53 -30.62 -29.87
C THR A 7 20.66 -29.31 -30.66
N PRO A 8 21.32 -29.32 -31.83
CA PRO A 8 21.37 -28.15 -32.71
C PRO A 8 19.99 -27.68 -33.17
N SER A 9 19.03 -28.60 -33.32
CA SER A 9 17.63 -28.29 -33.63
C SER A 9 16.96 -27.49 -32.52
N PHE A 10 17.14 -27.88 -31.26
CA PHE A 10 16.60 -27.12 -30.13
C PHE A 10 17.21 -25.73 -30.02
N LYS A 11 18.53 -25.57 -30.26
CA LYS A 11 19.16 -24.25 -30.30
C LYS A 11 18.58 -23.35 -31.38
N ARG A 12 18.44 -23.87 -32.62
CA ARG A 12 17.82 -23.12 -33.73
C ARG A 12 16.37 -22.75 -33.43
N PHE A 13 15.63 -23.63 -32.78
CA PHE A 13 14.27 -23.36 -32.35
C PHE A 13 14.21 -22.24 -31.31
N LEU A 14 15.11 -22.25 -30.32
CA LEU A 14 15.23 -21.16 -29.34
C LEU A 14 15.61 -19.83 -30.01
N ASP A 15 16.56 -19.85 -30.95
CA ASP A 15 16.95 -18.64 -31.69
C ASP A 15 15.78 -18.07 -32.50
N ALA A 16 14.97 -18.92 -33.13
CA ALA A 16 13.78 -18.50 -33.87
C ALA A 16 12.70 -17.92 -32.95
N LEU A 17 12.44 -18.56 -31.80
CA LEU A 17 11.52 -18.03 -30.78
C LEU A 17 12.00 -16.69 -30.22
N GLN A 18 13.30 -16.55 -29.99
CA GLN A 18 13.89 -15.29 -29.53
C GLN A 18 13.72 -14.18 -30.57
N GLN A 19 13.85 -14.47 -31.86
CA GLN A 19 13.64 -13.48 -32.91
C GLN A 19 12.18 -13.01 -33.01
N GLN A 20 11.23 -13.86 -32.61
CA GLN A 20 9.80 -13.57 -32.64
C GLN A 20 9.25 -13.16 -31.26
N SER A 21 10.08 -13.13 -30.21
CA SER A 21 9.63 -12.88 -28.84
C SER A 21 9.03 -11.49 -28.67
N TRP A 22 9.42 -10.54 -29.51
CA TRP A 22 9.00 -9.16 -29.43
C TRP A 22 7.48 -8.96 -29.46
N GLU A 23 6.75 -9.78 -30.22
CA GLU A 23 5.28 -9.71 -30.30
C GLU A 23 4.66 -10.07 -28.95
N LEU A 24 5.15 -11.17 -28.35
CA LEU A 24 4.71 -11.64 -27.04
C LEU A 24 5.14 -10.69 -25.92
N GLU A 25 6.34 -10.13 -26.01
CA GLU A 25 6.86 -9.13 -25.07
C GLU A 25 5.96 -7.88 -25.05
N LEU A 26 5.55 -7.38 -26.22
CA LEU A 26 4.68 -6.21 -26.34
C LEU A 26 3.27 -6.51 -25.82
N LEU A 27 2.69 -7.65 -26.23
CA LEU A 27 1.35 -8.08 -25.80
C LEU A 27 1.28 -8.23 -24.28
N LEU A 28 2.24 -8.94 -23.71
CA LEU A 28 2.29 -9.18 -22.27
C LEU A 28 2.55 -7.89 -21.50
N SER A 29 3.43 -7.02 -22.00
CA SER A 29 3.68 -5.70 -21.39
C SER A 29 2.41 -4.85 -21.36
N GLY A 30 1.66 -4.80 -22.47
CA GLY A 30 0.41 -4.05 -22.54
C GLY A 30 -0.66 -4.58 -21.57
N PHE A 31 -0.83 -5.90 -21.51
CA PHE A 31 -1.78 -6.53 -20.60
C PHE A 31 -1.43 -6.28 -19.12
N VAL A 32 -0.16 -6.48 -18.74
CA VAL A 32 0.29 -6.25 -17.37
C VAL A 32 0.18 -4.76 -17.02
N LEU A 33 0.53 -3.86 -17.93
CA LEU A 33 0.42 -2.42 -17.71
C LEU A 33 -1.03 -1.98 -17.44
N TYR A 34 -2.00 -2.51 -18.19
CA TYR A 34 -3.42 -2.27 -17.92
C TYR A 34 -3.83 -2.74 -16.52
N GLY A 35 -3.41 -3.94 -16.11
CA GLY A 35 -3.67 -4.45 -14.76
C GLY A 35 -3.05 -3.57 -13.66
N LEU A 36 -1.82 -3.10 -13.88
CA LEU A 36 -1.11 -2.25 -12.93
C LEU A 36 -1.78 -0.88 -12.76
N PHE A 37 -2.24 -0.24 -13.84
CA PHE A 37 -2.99 1.03 -13.74
C PHE A 37 -4.30 0.87 -12.96
N ASN A 38 -5.04 -0.20 -13.21
CA ASN A 38 -6.29 -0.48 -12.49
C ASN A 38 -6.06 -0.85 -11.01
N ALA A 39 -4.85 -1.27 -10.63
CA ALA A 39 -4.51 -1.57 -9.25
C ALA A 39 -4.23 -0.30 -8.41
N ILE A 40 -3.94 0.85 -9.02
CA ILE A 40 -3.53 2.08 -8.30
C ILE A 40 -4.63 2.58 -7.35
N GLU A 41 -5.85 2.77 -7.85
CA GLU A 41 -6.95 3.32 -7.05
C GLU A 41 -7.35 2.38 -5.88
N PRO A 42 -7.57 1.07 -6.09
CA PRO A 42 -7.85 0.16 -5.00
C PRO A 42 -6.76 0.12 -3.93
N LEU A 43 -5.48 0.16 -4.34
CA LEU A 43 -4.37 0.19 -3.37
C LEU A 43 -4.35 1.48 -2.55
N ARG A 44 -4.65 2.62 -3.16
CA ARG A 44 -4.77 3.91 -2.45
C ARG A 44 -5.96 3.93 -1.50
N GLU A 45 -7.11 3.43 -1.94
CA GLU A 45 -8.31 3.30 -1.12
C GLU A 45 -8.05 2.42 0.10
N GLN A 46 -7.53 1.21 -0.10
CA GLN A 46 -7.23 0.29 1.01
C GLN A 46 -6.12 0.82 1.92
N GLY A 47 -5.12 1.51 1.37
CA GLY A 47 -4.11 2.22 2.16
C GLY A 47 -4.71 3.33 3.04
N ALA A 48 -5.65 4.12 2.50
CA ALA A 48 -6.35 5.16 3.23
C ALA A 48 -7.26 4.58 4.34
N ILE A 49 -8.00 3.50 4.05
CA ILE A 49 -8.80 2.77 5.04
C ILE A 49 -7.90 2.21 6.15
N ALA A 50 -6.77 1.60 5.79
CA ALA A 50 -5.81 1.07 6.75
C ALA A 50 -5.25 2.16 7.67
N ASN A 51 -4.93 3.33 7.12
CA ASN A 51 -4.44 4.47 7.89
C ASN A 51 -5.51 4.99 8.83
N TYR A 52 -6.73 5.13 8.34
CA TYR A 52 -7.88 5.58 9.11
C TYR A 52 -8.21 4.65 10.29
N ILE A 53 -8.11 3.33 10.11
CA ILE A 53 -8.33 2.34 11.17
C ILE A 53 -7.13 2.23 12.13
N GLY A 54 -5.99 2.84 11.80
CA GLY A 54 -4.75 2.75 12.59
C GLY A 54 -4.02 1.41 12.44
N ASN A 55 -4.15 0.75 11.28
CA ASN A 55 -3.45 -0.50 10.97
C ASN A 55 -2.14 -0.23 10.24
N GLU A 56 -1.09 0.12 10.99
CA GLU A 56 0.23 0.51 10.48
C GLU A 56 0.84 -0.54 9.53
N LEU A 57 0.70 -1.83 9.84
CA LEU A 57 1.24 -2.91 9.01
C LEU A 57 0.55 -2.94 7.63
N SER A 58 -0.77 -2.74 7.61
CA SER A 58 -1.53 -2.66 6.37
C SER A 58 -1.19 -1.38 5.60
N VAL A 59 -1.01 -0.24 6.27
CA VAL A 59 -0.55 1.02 5.64
C VAL A 59 0.80 0.81 4.94
N PHE A 60 1.77 0.23 5.66
CA PHE A 60 3.09 -0.09 5.11
C PHE A 60 3.00 -1.01 3.89
N SER A 61 2.19 -2.06 3.98
CA SER A 61 2.03 -3.06 2.91
C SER A 61 1.41 -2.46 1.65
N HIS A 62 0.34 -1.66 1.76
CA HIS A 62 -0.30 -0.99 0.63
C HIS A 62 0.59 0.08 0.01
N SER A 63 1.32 0.85 0.84
CA SER A 63 2.27 1.87 0.37
C SER A 63 3.41 1.24 -0.43
N LEU A 64 3.98 0.13 0.07
CA LEU A 64 5.01 -0.61 -0.64
C LEU A 64 4.49 -1.24 -1.93
N ALA A 65 3.27 -1.79 -1.93
CA ALA A 65 2.63 -2.32 -3.13
C ALA A 65 2.47 -1.22 -4.18
N LEU A 66 2.03 -0.03 -3.78
CA LEU A 66 1.87 1.12 -4.66
C LEU A 66 3.21 1.55 -5.29
N VAL A 67 4.28 1.65 -4.49
CA VAL A 67 5.63 1.93 -5.01
C VAL A 67 6.08 0.85 -5.99
N SER A 68 5.81 -0.42 -5.68
CA SER A 68 6.17 -1.56 -6.55
C SER A 68 5.44 -1.47 -7.89
N VAL A 69 4.14 -1.14 -7.88
CA VAL A 69 3.32 -0.89 -9.08
C VAL A 69 3.93 0.23 -9.92
N TYR A 70 4.30 1.36 -9.33
CA TYR A 70 4.93 2.46 -10.09
C TYR A 70 6.28 2.08 -10.70
N ILE A 71 7.12 1.31 -9.99
CA ILE A 71 8.39 0.79 -10.52
C ILE A 71 8.14 -0.12 -11.74
N LEU A 72 7.14 -1.00 -11.66
CA LEU A 72 6.78 -1.89 -12.77
C LEU A 72 6.22 -1.12 -13.97
N ILE A 73 5.32 -0.15 -13.73
CA ILE A 73 4.78 0.75 -14.75
C ILE A 73 5.92 1.48 -15.47
N PHE A 74 6.86 2.06 -14.71
CA PHE A 74 8.01 2.76 -15.29
C PHE A 74 8.84 1.86 -16.20
N ASN A 75 9.15 0.64 -15.76
CA ASN A 75 9.92 -0.31 -16.57
C ASN A 75 9.16 -0.74 -17.83
N LEU A 76 7.87 -1.07 -17.72
CA LEU A 76 7.05 -1.49 -18.87
C LEU A 76 6.86 -0.37 -19.89
N ILE A 77 6.64 0.87 -19.44
CA ILE A 77 6.57 2.04 -20.33
C ILE A 77 7.91 2.25 -21.03
N THR A 78 9.02 2.19 -20.28
CA THR A 78 10.37 2.29 -20.86
C THR A 78 10.61 1.21 -21.91
N HIS A 79 10.21 -0.03 -21.62
CA HIS A 79 10.27 -1.16 -22.54
C HIS A 79 9.46 -0.90 -23.82
N ILE A 80 8.19 -0.50 -23.71
CA ILE A 80 7.33 -0.22 -24.86
C ILE A 80 7.88 0.92 -25.72
N ILE A 81 8.37 2.01 -25.10
CA ILE A 81 8.99 3.13 -25.83
C ILE A 81 10.22 2.67 -26.60
N LEU A 82 11.11 1.90 -25.97
CA LEU A 82 12.31 1.38 -26.61
C LEU A 82 11.96 0.41 -27.74
N ARG A 83 10.93 -0.43 -27.57
CA ARG A 83 10.45 -1.34 -28.61
C ARG A 83 9.86 -0.56 -29.79
N GLY A 84 9.09 0.50 -29.53
CA GLY A 84 8.61 1.41 -30.59
C GLY A 84 9.75 2.04 -31.38
N LEU A 85 10.80 2.51 -30.68
CA LEU A 85 12.01 3.05 -31.30
C LEU A 85 12.76 1.98 -32.12
N TRP A 86 12.82 0.74 -31.63
CA TRP A 86 13.41 -0.39 -32.35
C TRP A 86 12.65 -0.73 -33.63
N ILE A 87 11.31 -0.86 -33.57
CA ILE A 87 10.45 -1.13 -34.74
C ILE A 87 10.61 -0.01 -35.77
N GLY A 88 10.57 1.25 -35.34
CA GLY A 88 10.79 2.40 -36.22
C GLY A 88 12.16 2.39 -36.88
N SER A 89 13.21 2.00 -36.15
CA SER A 89 14.57 1.88 -36.68
C SER A 89 14.70 0.75 -37.69
N LEU A 90 14.04 -0.39 -37.45
CA LEU A 90 13.97 -1.50 -38.41
C LEU A 90 13.25 -1.09 -39.70
N GLY A 91 12.12 -0.39 -39.58
CA GLY A 91 11.40 0.16 -40.72
C GLY A 91 12.24 1.16 -41.53
N LEU A 92 12.96 2.05 -40.85
CA LEU A 92 13.87 3.00 -41.51
C LEU A 92 15.03 2.27 -42.21
N ARG A 93 15.58 1.22 -41.57
CA ARG A 93 16.66 0.41 -42.13
C ARG A 93 16.24 -0.29 -43.42
N TYR A 94 15.01 -0.78 -43.49
CA TYR A 94 14.46 -1.44 -44.69
C TYR A 94 14.44 -0.52 -45.92
N VAL A 95 14.09 0.75 -45.73
CA VAL A 95 13.98 1.73 -46.83
C VAL A 95 15.33 2.41 -47.13
N SER A 96 16.07 2.80 -46.10
CA SER A 96 17.23 3.70 -46.23
C SER A 96 18.59 3.00 -46.17
N GLY A 97 18.64 1.73 -45.74
CA GLY A 97 19.91 1.01 -45.54
C GLY A 97 20.74 1.57 -44.39
N ASP A 98 22.07 1.39 -44.46
CA ASP A 98 23.00 1.91 -43.45
C ASP A 98 23.34 3.39 -43.65
N ILE A 99 23.84 4.02 -42.59
CA ILE A 99 24.32 5.39 -42.61
C ILE A 99 25.58 5.46 -43.48
N ASN A 100 25.49 6.17 -44.60
CA ASN A 100 26.64 6.59 -45.38
C ASN A 100 27.04 8.01 -44.98
N TYR A 101 28.06 8.11 -44.12
CA TYR A 101 28.54 9.39 -43.59
C TYR A 101 29.11 10.33 -44.66
N GLU A 102 29.68 9.79 -45.75
CA GLU A 102 30.23 10.59 -46.85
C GLU A 102 29.12 11.32 -47.64
N LYS A 103 27.97 10.66 -47.80
CA LYS A 103 26.80 11.25 -48.48
C LYS A 103 26.12 12.38 -47.69
N LEU A 104 26.43 12.53 -46.40
CA LEU A 104 25.88 13.61 -45.56
C LEU A 104 26.55 14.96 -45.84
N ASN A 105 27.69 14.97 -46.54
CA ASN A 105 28.45 16.19 -46.90
C ASN A 105 28.79 17.08 -45.69
N TYR A 106 29.09 16.46 -44.54
CA TYR A 106 29.50 17.15 -43.32
C TYR A 106 31.00 17.42 -43.31
N SER A 107 31.44 18.35 -42.43
CA SER A 107 32.87 18.57 -42.25
C SER A 107 33.54 17.34 -41.62
N LYS A 108 34.82 17.10 -41.96
CA LYS A 108 35.59 15.93 -41.49
C LYS A 108 35.58 15.74 -39.96
N LYS A 109 35.50 16.84 -39.20
CA LYS A 109 35.40 16.79 -37.73
C LYS A 109 34.08 16.13 -37.29
N PHE A 110 32.96 16.51 -37.89
CA PHE A 110 31.64 15.94 -37.59
C PHE A 110 31.53 14.52 -38.11
N GLU A 111 32.00 14.24 -39.33
CA GLU A 111 31.99 12.90 -39.90
C GLU A 111 32.71 11.89 -38.99
N LYS A 112 33.95 12.20 -38.57
CA LYS A 112 34.73 11.36 -37.65
C LYS A 112 34.06 11.22 -36.27
N HIS A 113 33.43 12.28 -35.79
CA HIS A 113 32.73 12.27 -34.50
C HIS A 113 31.49 11.36 -34.56
N LEU A 114 30.65 11.50 -35.58
CA LEU A 114 29.41 10.73 -35.76
C LEU A 114 29.73 9.26 -36.04
N ALA A 115 30.68 8.97 -36.93
CA ALA A 115 31.11 7.60 -37.21
C ALA A 115 31.67 6.89 -35.97
N LYS A 116 32.35 7.63 -35.07
CA LYS A 116 32.86 7.07 -33.81
C LYS A 116 31.75 6.83 -32.77
N ASN A 117 30.82 7.76 -32.62
CA ASN A 117 29.85 7.76 -31.50
C ASN A 117 28.54 7.05 -31.85
N ILE A 118 28.05 7.20 -33.07
CA ILE A 118 26.83 6.53 -33.56
C ILE A 118 27.21 5.19 -34.18
N GLY A 119 28.24 5.18 -35.04
CA GLY A 119 28.66 3.97 -35.74
C GLY A 119 27.64 3.50 -36.78
N PRO A 120 27.66 2.22 -37.16
CA PRO A 120 26.68 1.65 -38.09
C PRO A 120 25.28 1.64 -37.50
N PHE A 121 24.26 1.88 -38.32
CA PHE A 121 22.87 1.88 -37.88
C PHE A 121 22.42 0.50 -37.37
N ASP A 122 22.96 -0.58 -37.94
CA ASP A 122 22.71 -1.94 -37.45
C ASP A 122 23.13 -2.14 -36.00
N ARG A 123 24.24 -1.51 -35.59
CA ARG A 123 24.71 -1.58 -34.20
C ARG A 123 23.72 -0.91 -33.26
N TYR A 124 23.13 0.21 -33.69
CA TYR A 124 22.10 0.90 -32.93
C TYR A 124 20.84 0.02 -32.76
N ILE A 125 20.37 -0.61 -33.85
CA ILE A 125 19.23 -1.56 -33.80
C ILE A 125 19.53 -2.74 -32.87
N ALA A 126 20.73 -3.33 -32.98
CA ALA A 126 21.14 -4.44 -32.12
C ALA A 126 21.23 -4.03 -30.63
N ASN A 127 21.70 -2.82 -30.35
CA ASN A 127 21.73 -2.30 -28.98
C ASN A 127 20.32 -2.10 -28.44
N LEU A 128 19.41 -1.53 -29.22
CA LEU A 128 18.01 -1.37 -28.84
C LEU A 128 17.35 -2.71 -28.52
N GLU A 129 17.60 -3.75 -29.31
CA GLU A 129 17.12 -5.12 -29.02
C GLU A 129 17.61 -5.57 -27.63
N ASN A 130 18.92 -5.46 -27.37
CA ASN A 130 19.49 -5.84 -26.09
C ASN A 130 18.89 -5.05 -24.91
N TYR A 131 18.64 -3.75 -25.08
CA TYR A 131 17.97 -2.94 -24.04
C TYR A 131 16.53 -3.41 -23.80
N CYS A 132 15.76 -3.66 -24.86
CA CYS A 132 14.38 -4.13 -24.77
C CYS A 132 14.29 -5.46 -24.01
N SER A 133 15.03 -6.48 -24.46
CA SER A 133 14.98 -7.81 -23.86
C SER A 133 15.43 -7.81 -22.39
N ILE A 134 16.44 -7.00 -22.04
CA ILE A 134 16.93 -6.92 -20.66
C ILE A 134 15.95 -6.19 -19.74
N ILE A 135 15.36 -5.07 -20.19
CA ILE A 135 14.36 -4.35 -19.38
C ILE A 135 13.12 -5.21 -19.20
N PHE A 136 12.68 -5.91 -20.26
CA PHE A 136 11.58 -6.87 -20.16
C PHE A 136 11.89 -7.98 -19.14
N ALA A 137 13.04 -8.66 -19.28
CA ALA A 137 13.45 -9.71 -18.35
C ALA A 137 13.60 -9.21 -16.91
N LEU A 138 14.16 -8.00 -16.72
CA LEU A 138 14.28 -7.37 -15.42
C LEU A 138 12.91 -7.06 -14.80
N THR A 139 11.94 -6.62 -15.60
CA THR A 139 10.58 -6.34 -15.13
C THR A 139 9.94 -7.60 -14.58
N PHE A 140 10.02 -8.72 -15.31
CA PHE A 140 9.51 -10.01 -14.83
C PHE A 140 10.23 -10.50 -13.59
N LEU A 141 11.55 -10.28 -13.52
CA LEU A 141 12.32 -10.60 -12.34
C LEU A 141 11.87 -9.79 -11.11
N LEU A 142 11.58 -8.49 -11.29
CA LEU A 142 11.05 -7.62 -10.23
C LEU A 142 9.66 -8.06 -9.76
N ILE A 143 8.77 -8.50 -10.66
CA ILE A 143 7.46 -9.06 -10.27
C ILE A 143 7.65 -10.21 -9.29
N PHE A 144 8.56 -11.14 -9.60
CA PHE A 144 8.83 -12.26 -8.71
C PHE A 144 9.47 -11.81 -7.39
N TYR A 145 10.41 -10.85 -7.41
CA TYR A 145 11.01 -10.33 -6.17
C TYR A 145 9.99 -9.65 -5.26
N PHE A 146 9.09 -8.83 -5.82
CA PHE A 146 8.01 -8.22 -5.04
C PHE A 146 7.06 -9.29 -4.49
N PHE A 147 6.68 -10.27 -5.31
CA PHE A 147 5.83 -11.38 -4.86
C PHE A 147 6.48 -12.17 -3.71
N SER A 148 7.77 -12.51 -3.83
CA SER A 148 8.54 -13.16 -2.77
C SER A 148 8.54 -12.32 -1.48
N PHE A 149 8.71 -11.01 -1.59
CA PHE A 149 8.69 -10.11 -0.45
C PHE A 149 7.32 -10.07 0.24
N PHE A 150 6.22 -9.98 -0.53
CA PHE A 150 4.86 -10.00 0.00
C PHE A 150 4.51 -11.33 0.67
N ILE A 151 5.01 -12.47 0.18
CA ILE A 151 4.83 -13.76 0.87
C ILE A 151 5.50 -13.75 2.24
N VAL A 152 6.74 -13.26 2.32
CA VAL A 152 7.45 -13.16 3.60
C VAL A 152 6.71 -12.21 4.56
N LEU A 153 6.21 -11.07 4.07
CA LEU A 153 5.36 -10.18 4.87
C LEU A 153 4.07 -10.85 5.35
N ALA A 154 3.39 -11.60 4.49
CA ALA A 154 2.16 -12.30 4.83
C ALA A 154 2.40 -13.36 5.93
N ILE A 155 3.47 -14.15 5.82
CA ILE A 155 3.87 -15.11 6.85
C ILE A 155 4.18 -14.39 8.17
N ASN A 156 4.92 -13.28 8.13
CA ASN A 156 5.20 -12.47 9.33
C ASN A 156 3.92 -11.89 9.94
N SER A 157 2.97 -11.45 9.12
CA SER A 157 1.68 -10.92 9.58
C SER A 157 0.86 -11.97 10.33
N ILE A 158 0.84 -13.21 9.82
CA ILE A 158 0.18 -14.35 10.46
C ILE A 158 0.84 -14.69 11.79
N LEU A 159 2.18 -14.76 11.83
CA LEU A 159 2.93 -15.02 13.06
C LEU A 159 2.72 -13.92 14.11
N LEU A 160 2.72 -12.65 13.70
CA LEU A 160 2.47 -11.56 14.61
C LEU A 160 1.03 -11.61 15.19
N HIS A 161 0.05 -11.98 14.36
CA HIS A 161 -1.33 -12.16 14.81
C HIS A 161 -1.46 -13.25 15.88
N THR A 162 -0.77 -14.39 15.73
CA THR A 162 -0.78 -15.47 16.75
C THR A 162 -0.11 -15.04 18.05
N LEU A 163 0.93 -14.20 17.97
CA LEU A 163 1.64 -13.66 19.14
C LEU A 163 0.82 -12.62 19.92
N ILE A 164 0.12 -11.73 19.22
CA ILE A 164 -0.70 -10.69 19.84
C ILE A 164 -1.99 -11.30 20.44
N THR A 165 -2.56 -12.31 19.77
CA THR A 165 -3.80 -12.97 20.21
C THR A 165 -3.49 -14.12 21.18
N SER A 166 -2.81 -13.81 22.29
CA SER A 166 -2.26 -14.79 23.24
C SER A 166 -3.28 -15.63 24.01
N LYS A 167 -4.58 -15.25 24.01
CA LYS A 167 -5.61 -15.93 24.82
C LYS A 167 -6.41 -17.00 24.06
N GLY A 168 -6.11 -17.25 22.79
CA GLY A 168 -6.79 -18.26 21.95
C GLY A 168 -5.96 -19.48 21.57
N TYR A 169 -4.64 -19.44 21.81
CA TYR A 169 -3.71 -20.49 21.37
C TYR A 169 -2.98 -21.12 22.56
N PRO A 170 -2.75 -22.45 22.57
CA PRO A 170 -1.95 -23.09 23.60
C PRO A 170 -0.51 -22.53 23.63
N ASP A 171 0.07 -22.44 24.83
CA ASP A 171 1.36 -21.78 25.09
C ASP A 171 2.49 -22.27 24.17
N TRP A 172 2.52 -23.58 23.86
CA TRP A 172 3.55 -24.16 22.99
C TRP A 172 3.49 -23.59 21.55
N LEU A 173 2.31 -23.26 21.03
CA LEU A 173 2.16 -22.63 19.70
C LEU A 173 2.68 -21.19 19.71
N GLN A 174 2.53 -20.47 20.82
CA GLN A 174 3.02 -19.11 20.96
C GLN A 174 4.55 -19.09 21.00
N VAL A 175 5.16 -19.96 21.83
CA VAL A 175 6.62 -20.12 21.89
C VAL A 175 7.19 -20.51 20.53
N LEU A 176 6.53 -21.46 19.84
CA LEU A 176 6.92 -21.84 18.48
C LEU A 176 6.80 -20.67 17.50
N SER A 177 5.74 -19.86 17.57
CA SER A 177 5.55 -18.67 16.73
C SER A 177 6.65 -17.64 16.97
N VAL A 178 7.08 -17.41 18.22
CA VAL A 178 8.20 -16.51 18.54
C VAL A 178 9.49 -17.01 17.90
N ILE A 179 9.80 -18.31 18.06
CA ILE A 179 11.02 -18.91 17.52
C ILE A 179 11.04 -18.79 15.99
N ILE A 180 9.93 -19.16 15.32
CA ILE A 180 9.82 -19.07 13.86
C ILE A 180 9.93 -17.61 13.42
N PHE A 181 9.26 -16.67 14.08
CA PHE A 181 9.34 -15.24 13.78
C PHE A 181 10.77 -14.72 13.87
N MET A 182 11.51 -15.04 14.94
CA MET A 182 12.91 -14.64 15.09
C MET A 182 13.80 -15.24 14.00
N VAL A 183 13.66 -16.54 13.72
CA VAL A 183 14.46 -17.24 12.70
C VAL A 183 14.18 -16.68 11.31
N LEU A 184 12.92 -16.39 10.97
CA LEU A 184 12.56 -15.80 9.69
C LEU A 184 13.09 -14.37 9.53
N ASN A 185 13.03 -13.53 10.56
CA ASN A 185 13.55 -12.17 10.46
C ASN A 185 15.07 -12.14 10.36
N LEU A 186 15.77 -12.90 11.21
CA LEU A 186 17.24 -13.01 11.15
C LEU A 186 17.71 -13.64 9.84
N GLY A 187 17.11 -14.76 9.43
CA GLY A 187 17.43 -15.42 8.16
C GLY A 187 17.10 -14.54 6.96
N GLY A 188 16.00 -13.79 7.02
CA GLY A 188 15.58 -12.86 5.98
C GLY A 188 16.57 -11.73 5.79
N ILE A 189 17.09 -11.14 6.87
CA ILE A 189 18.16 -10.12 6.81
C ILE A 189 19.42 -10.70 6.18
N ILE A 190 19.84 -11.91 6.56
CA ILE A 190 21.03 -12.57 6.00
C ILE A 190 20.86 -12.82 4.49
N VAL A 191 19.70 -13.32 4.06
CA VAL A 191 19.39 -13.55 2.64
C VAL A 191 19.30 -12.23 1.87
N PHE A 192 18.74 -11.18 2.47
CA PHE A 192 18.69 -9.85 1.88
C PHE A 192 20.09 -9.27 1.66
N ILE A 193 21.00 -9.42 2.63
CA ILE A 193 22.41 -9.02 2.48
C ILE A 193 23.07 -9.80 1.34
N ASP A 194 22.91 -11.12 1.28
CA ASP A 194 23.45 -11.94 0.17
C ASP A 194 22.88 -11.50 -1.19
N PHE A 195 21.59 -11.14 -1.22
CA PHE A 195 20.90 -10.67 -2.42
C PHE A 195 21.47 -9.33 -2.93
N ILE A 196 21.56 -8.32 -2.07
CA ILE A 196 22.11 -7.00 -2.41
C ILE A 196 23.58 -7.08 -2.80
N THR A 197 24.35 -7.93 -2.11
CA THR A 197 25.78 -8.14 -2.39
C THR A 197 26.05 -9.11 -3.55
N GLN A 198 24.99 -9.57 -4.24
CA GLN A 198 25.06 -10.46 -5.40
C GLN A 198 25.79 -11.79 -5.11
N GLY A 199 25.53 -12.39 -3.96
CA GLY A 199 26.02 -13.71 -3.58
C GLY A 199 27.32 -13.70 -2.77
N LEU A 200 27.59 -12.66 -1.98
CA LEU A 200 28.83 -12.56 -1.20
C LEU A 200 28.98 -13.73 -0.21
N LEU A 201 27.90 -14.18 0.44
CA LEU A 201 27.94 -15.26 1.42
C LEU A 201 28.20 -16.63 0.77
N LYS A 202 27.91 -16.76 -0.54
CA LYS A 202 28.14 -17.97 -1.33
C LYS A 202 29.61 -18.15 -1.76
N LYS A 203 30.44 -17.09 -1.68
CA LYS A 203 31.83 -17.13 -2.17
C LYS A 203 32.80 -17.80 -1.19
N ASN A 204 32.61 -17.63 0.11
CA ASN A 204 33.49 -18.20 1.14
C ASN A 204 33.01 -19.61 1.53
N LYS A 205 33.90 -20.61 1.47
CA LYS A 205 33.59 -22.04 1.74
C LYS A 205 32.95 -22.28 3.12
N TRP A 206 33.44 -21.62 4.17
CA TRP A 206 32.94 -21.81 5.53
C TRP A 206 31.59 -21.10 5.75
N VAL A 207 31.51 -19.83 5.34
CA VAL A 207 30.28 -19.03 5.42
C VAL A 207 29.18 -19.67 4.58
N SER A 208 29.49 -20.17 3.38
CA SER A 208 28.53 -20.84 2.52
C SER A 208 27.97 -22.11 3.14
N LYS A 209 28.75 -22.86 3.93
CA LYS A 209 28.27 -24.08 4.60
C LYS A 209 27.23 -23.75 5.68
N LEU A 210 27.45 -22.67 6.44
CA LEU A 210 26.50 -22.18 7.44
C LEU A 210 25.27 -21.51 6.81
N TYR A 211 25.46 -20.78 5.71
CA TYR A 211 24.40 -20.07 5.01
C TYR A 211 23.48 -20.99 4.18
N PHE A 212 23.99 -22.12 3.70
CA PHE A 212 23.24 -23.00 2.79
C PHE A 212 21.86 -23.46 3.32
N PRO A 213 21.70 -23.89 4.59
CA PRO A 213 20.38 -24.23 5.13
C PRO A 213 19.41 -23.05 5.12
N ILE A 214 19.89 -21.85 5.49
CA ILE A 214 19.07 -20.62 5.46
C ILE A 214 18.62 -20.33 4.02
N TYR A 215 19.57 -20.34 3.08
CA TYR A 215 19.28 -20.16 1.66
C TYR A 215 18.28 -21.18 1.13
N TRP A 216 18.37 -22.45 1.53
CA TRP A 216 17.46 -23.51 1.09
C TRP A 216 16.03 -23.28 1.57
N VAL A 217 15.84 -22.93 2.86
CA VAL A 217 14.53 -22.59 3.43
C VAL A 217 13.93 -21.39 2.72
N PHE A 218 14.68 -20.29 2.62
CA PHE A 218 14.21 -19.09 1.94
C PHE A 218 13.95 -19.32 0.47
N SER A 219 14.72 -20.20 -0.18
CA SER A 219 14.51 -20.57 -1.58
C SER A 219 13.13 -21.18 -1.81
N PHE A 220 12.61 -21.94 -0.85
CA PHE A 220 11.27 -22.51 -0.89
C PHE A 220 10.21 -21.45 -0.57
N ILE A 221 10.37 -20.73 0.55
CA ILE A 221 9.41 -19.70 1.01
C ILE A 221 9.18 -18.61 -0.05
N THR A 222 10.26 -18.16 -0.68
CA THR A 222 10.21 -17.08 -1.68
C THR A 222 9.84 -17.56 -3.08
N PHE A 223 9.61 -18.86 -3.29
CA PHE A 223 9.42 -19.45 -4.62
C PHE A 223 10.57 -19.18 -5.59
N SER A 224 11.79 -19.05 -5.07
CA SER A 224 12.98 -18.71 -5.87
C SER A 224 13.29 -19.68 -7.00
N PHE A 225 12.77 -20.91 -6.97
CA PHE A 225 12.95 -21.86 -8.08
C PHE A 225 12.38 -21.33 -9.41
N LEU A 226 11.36 -20.47 -9.38
CA LEU A 226 10.75 -19.89 -10.58
C LEU A 226 11.67 -18.88 -11.29
N TYR A 227 12.42 -18.07 -10.53
CA TYR A 227 13.13 -16.91 -11.07
C TYR A 227 14.66 -16.94 -10.86
N ARG A 228 15.19 -17.92 -10.13
CA ARG A 228 16.63 -17.99 -9.82
C ARG A 228 17.50 -18.25 -11.05
N ALA A 229 17.00 -18.99 -12.04
CA ALA A 229 17.68 -19.14 -13.32
C ALA A 229 17.82 -17.79 -14.04
N LEU A 230 16.75 -16.98 -14.03
CA LEU A 230 16.75 -15.62 -14.57
C LEU A 230 17.71 -14.72 -13.80
N THR A 231 17.67 -14.77 -12.46
CA THR A 231 18.58 -14.00 -11.60
C THR A 231 20.04 -14.27 -11.94
N TYR A 232 20.45 -15.54 -12.02
CA TYR A 232 21.84 -15.89 -12.28
C TYR A 232 22.24 -15.59 -13.72
N ASN A 233 21.35 -15.81 -14.70
CA ASN A 233 21.61 -15.44 -16.09
C ASN A 233 21.80 -13.92 -16.24
N PHE A 234 20.95 -13.15 -15.58
CA PHE A 234 21.02 -11.69 -15.58
C PHE A 234 22.30 -11.19 -14.91
N LEU A 235 22.67 -11.75 -13.75
CA LEU A 235 23.88 -11.39 -13.03
C LEU A 235 25.17 -11.83 -13.75
N ASP A 236 25.15 -12.88 -14.56
CA ASP A 236 26.32 -13.26 -15.36
C ASP A 236 26.61 -12.22 -16.47
N ASN A 237 25.56 -11.56 -16.98
CA ASN A 237 25.68 -10.55 -18.01
C ASN A 237 26.16 -9.19 -17.48
N LYS A 238 27.36 -8.74 -17.91
CA LYS A 238 27.93 -7.43 -17.56
C LYS A 238 27.02 -6.25 -17.96
N PHE A 239 26.34 -6.35 -19.10
CA PHE A 239 25.45 -5.30 -19.60
C PHE A 239 24.17 -5.23 -18.76
N GLY A 240 23.58 -6.39 -18.41
CA GLY A 240 22.45 -6.47 -17.49
C GLY A 240 22.76 -5.84 -16.12
N LYS A 241 23.90 -6.21 -15.52
CA LYS A 241 24.39 -5.60 -14.26
C LYS A 241 24.48 -4.08 -14.32
N ARG A 242 24.99 -3.53 -15.42
CA ARG A 242 25.08 -2.08 -15.63
C ARG A 242 23.68 -1.45 -15.68
N ILE A 243 22.73 -2.08 -16.35
CA ILE A 243 21.34 -1.60 -16.42
C ILE A 243 20.68 -1.55 -15.04
N ILE A 244 20.82 -2.59 -14.20
CA ILE A 244 20.32 -2.55 -12.81
C ILE A 244 20.93 -1.38 -12.03
N PHE A 245 22.24 -1.18 -12.15
CA PHE A 245 22.93 -0.10 -11.45
C PHE A 245 22.39 1.30 -11.85
N PHE A 246 22.01 1.48 -13.12
CA PHE A 246 21.38 2.73 -13.59
C PHE A 246 19.91 2.86 -13.15
N LEU A 247 19.16 1.76 -13.11
CA LEU A 247 17.74 1.78 -12.74
C LEU A 247 17.51 1.90 -11.24
N LEU A 248 18.42 1.40 -10.40
CA LEU A 248 18.26 1.41 -8.94
C LEU A 248 18.08 2.84 -8.36
N PRO A 249 18.90 3.85 -8.72
CA PRO A 249 18.64 5.24 -8.31
C PRO A 249 17.29 5.76 -8.78
N ILE A 250 16.86 5.37 -9.99
CA ILE A 250 15.56 5.78 -10.54
C ILE A 250 14.42 5.18 -9.70
N TYR A 251 14.53 3.92 -9.27
CA TYR A 251 13.55 3.29 -8.39
C TYR A 251 13.46 3.99 -7.03
N ILE A 252 14.58 4.45 -6.48
CA ILE A 252 14.60 5.24 -5.25
C ILE A 252 13.89 6.58 -5.47
N ILE A 253 14.17 7.26 -6.60
CA ILE A 253 13.50 8.52 -6.96
C ILE A 253 11.99 8.31 -7.10
N ILE A 254 11.55 7.23 -7.75
CA ILE A 254 10.12 6.89 -7.86
C ILE A 254 9.52 6.70 -6.47
N ALA A 255 10.18 5.95 -5.58
CA ALA A 255 9.71 5.76 -4.21
C ALA A 255 9.59 7.08 -3.44
N LEU A 256 10.49 8.03 -3.65
CA LEU A 256 10.41 9.37 -3.05
C LEU A 256 9.25 10.19 -3.64
N ILE A 257 9.10 10.21 -4.97
CA ILE A 257 8.07 10.99 -5.67
C ILE A 257 6.66 10.55 -5.30
N VAL A 258 6.43 9.24 -5.11
CA VAL A 258 5.12 8.69 -4.73
C VAL A 258 4.60 9.28 -3.41
N ASN A 259 5.51 9.77 -2.55
CA ASN A 259 5.20 10.34 -1.24
C ASN A 259 5.33 11.87 -1.19
N ILE A 260 5.50 12.55 -2.33
CA ILE A 260 5.56 14.02 -2.35
C ILE A 260 4.15 14.58 -2.16
N GLU A 261 4.00 15.41 -1.14
CA GLU A 261 2.80 16.23 -0.90
C GLU A 261 3.04 17.66 -1.41
N TYR A 262 2.02 18.24 -2.05
CA TYR A 262 2.06 19.62 -2.51
C TYR A 262 1.35 20.51 -1.50
N SER A 263 2.05 21.50 -0.93
CA SER A 263 1.43 22.50 -0.07
C SER A 263 1.03 23.73 -0.90
N ASN A 264 -0.25 24.06 -0.87
CA ASN A 264 -0.81 25.21 -1.59
C ASN A 264 -0.49 26.56 -0.92
N THR A 265 -0.18 26.57 0.38
CA THR A 265 -0.05 27.81 1.15
C THR A 265 0.85 27.63 2.38
N ASN A 266 1.40 28.74 2.86
CA ASN A 266 2.23 28.77 4.06
C ASN A 266 1.41 28.76 5.37
N TYR A 267 0.09 28.97 5.28
CA TYR A 267 -0.76 29.23 6.45
C TYR A 267 -1.72 28.10 6.78
N PHE A 268 -2.10 27.30 5.79
CA PHE A 268 -3.04 26.20 5.95
C PHE A 268 -2.42 24.94 5.36
N ASN A 269 -2.46 23.87 6.13
CA ASN A 269 -2.03 22.56 5.65
C ASN A 269 -3.25 21.69 5.38
N ASP A 270 -3.24 20.94 4.28
CA ASP A 270 -4.27 19.93 3.98
C ASP A 270 -4.26 18.78 5.03
N LEU A 271 -3.25 18.71 5.89
CA LEU A 271 -3.21 17.83 7.06
C LEU A 271 -3.92 18.39 8.30
N GLU A 272 -4.33 19.67 8.32
CA GLU A 272 -5.06 20.25 9.45
C GLU A 272 -6.47 19.71 9.55
N THR A 273 -6.91 19.41 10.77
CA THR A 273 -8.32 19.12 11.06
C THR A 273 -9.16 20.39 11.01
N SER A 274 -10.49 20.25 10.93
CA SER A 274 -11.35 21.42 10.99
C SER A 274 -11.15 22.17 12.30
N ASN A 275 -11.23 23.51 12.22
CA ASN A 275 -11.14 24.41 13.34
C ASN A 275 -11.98 25.68 13.08
N ASN A 276 -11.95 26.65 14.00
CA ASN A 276 -12.72 27.90 13.88
C ASN A 276 -12.48 28.69 12.59
N VAL A 277 -11.33 28.52 11.95
CA VAL A 277 -10.86 29.30 10.80
C VAL A 277 -10.72 28.42 9.54
N PHE A 278 -10.60 27.11 9.69
CA PHE A 278 -10.39 26.16 8.60
C PHE A 278 -11.47 25.08 8.56
N ALA A 279 -12.14 24.98 7.42
CA ALA A 279 -13.23 24.06 7.17
C ALA A 279 -12.72 22.88 6.32
N HIS A 280 -12.08 21.90 6.96
CA HIS A 280 -11.43 20.78 6.30
C HIS A 280 -12.46 19.80 5.69
N LYS A 281 -12.19 19.30 4.48
CA LYS A 281 -13.15 18.48 3.70
C LYS A 281 -13.62 17.23 4.45
N ASN A 282 -12.78 16.63 5.29
CA ASN A 282 -13.10 15.36 5.97
C ASN A 282 -14.23 15.50 7.00
N SER A 283 -14.58 16.72 7.38
CA SER A 283 -15.64 17.04 8.33
C SER A 283 -17.03 17.20 7.68
N TYR A 284 -17.13 17.15 6.35
CA TYR A 284 -18.39 17.38 5.63
C TYR A 284 -18.70 16.22 4.68
N ARG A 285 -19.88 15.61 4.84
CA ARG A 285 -20.26 14.40 4.11
C ARG A 285 -20.36 14.63 2.60
N ASP A 286 -20.92 15.76 2.17
CA ASP A 286 -21.03 16.17 0.77
C ASP A 286 -19.69 16.32 0.05
N MET A 287 -18.60 16.51 0.79
CA MET A 287 -17.24 16.67 0.25
C MET A 287 -16.47 15.35 0.17
N LEU A 288 -16.94 14.26 0.80
CA LEU A 288 -16.32 12.94 0.79
C LEU A 288 -16.67 12.17 -0.51
N THR A 289 -16.22 12.70 -1.65
CA THR A 289 -16.61 12.21 -2.98
C THR A 289 -15.73 11.06 -3.49
N LYS A 290 -14.45 11.01 -3.12
CA LYS A 290 -13.54 9.95 -3.57
C LYS A 290 -13.52 8.81 -2.56
N LYS A 291 -13.34 7.58 -3.03
CA LYS A 291 -13.27 6.39 -2.16
C LYS A 291 -12.16 6.45 -1.10
N GLN A 292 -11.05 7.12 -1.43
CA GLN A 292 -9.92 7.33 -0.54
C GLN A 292 -10.12 8.48 0.48
N ASP A 293 -11.18 9.29 0.35
CA ASP A 293 -11.46 10.38 1.29
C ASP A 293 -12.07 9.81 2.58
N MET A 294 -11.27 9.78 3.65
CA MET A 294 -11.69 9.24 4.95
C MET A 294 -12.39 10.32 5.80
N PRO A 295 -13.45 9.97 6.54
CA PRO A 295 -14.15 10.94 7.37
C PRO A 295 -13.26 11.36 8.56
N GLY A 296 -13.46 12.58 9.07
CA GLY A 296 -12.78 13.08 10.26
C GLY A 296 -13.35 12.49 11.55
N LYS A 297 -12.96 13.02 12.71
CA LYS A 297 -13.50 12.57 14.01
C LYS A 297 -14.98 12.90 14.20
N MET A 298 -15.43 13.98 13.56
CA MET A 298 -16.82 14.42 13.52
C MET A 298 -17.16 14.83 12.09
N VAL A 299 -18.36 14.47 11.64
CA VAL A 299 -18.86 14.76 10.30
C VAL A 299 -20.27 15.35 10.38
N ILE A 300 -20.47 16.46 9.67
CA ILE A 300 -21.79 17.06 9.44
C ILE A 300 -22.17 16.93 7.95
N PRO A 301 -23.44 17.12 7.56
CA PRO A 301 -23.88 16.91 6.18
C PRO A 301 -23.13 17.77 5.16
N SER A 302 -22.98 19.06 5.44
CA SER A 302 -22.46 20.07 4.52
C SER A 302 -22.05 21.33 5.28
N LYS A 303 -21.25 22.18 4.62
CA LYS A 303 -20.90 23.51 5.18
C LYS A 303 -22.14 24.38 5.36
N LEU A 304 -23.08 24.29 4.43
CA LEU A 304 -24.36 24.99 4.46
C LEU A 304 -25.46 24.08 5.00
N ILE A 305 -26.11 24.48 6.08
CA ILE A 305 -27.22 23.76 6.71
C ILE A 305 -28.49 24.58 6.56
N GLN A 306 -29.53 23.95 6.00
CA GLN A 306 -30.84 24.58 5.81
C GLN A 306 -31.93 23.99 6.72
N ASN A 307 -31.65 22.82 7.28
CA ASN A 307 -32.60 22.09 8.10
C ASN A 307 -32.65 22.65 9.52
N ASN A 308 -33.79 22.48 10.18
CA ASN A 308 -34.00 22.84 11.59
C ASN A 308 -33.30 21.90 12.59
N TYR A 309 -32.48 21.00 12.09
CA TYR A 309 -31.69 20.06 12.86
C TYR A 309 -30.32 19.90 12.20
N LEU A 310 -29.30 19.61 13.01
CA LEU A 310 -27.97 19.27 12.57
C LEU A 310 -27.76 17.77 12.82
N GLU A 311 -27.65 17.01 11.74
CA GLU A 311 -27.19 15.62 11.82
C GLU A 311 -25.69 15.61 12.08
N ILE A 312 -25.24 14.78 13.01
CA ILE A 312 -23.82 14.65 13.34
C ILE A 312 -23.49 13.17 13.39
N THR A 313 -22.42 12.80 12.69
CA THR A 313 -21.84 11.47 12.75
C THR A 313 -20.45 11.55 13.40
N LEU A 314 -20.19 10.69 14.37
CA LEU A 314 -18.87 10.39 14.91
C LEU A 314 -18.43 9.04 14.35
N PRO A 315 -17.56 9.02 13.33
CA PRO A 315 -17.02 7.78 12.80
C PRO A 315 -16.27 6.98 13.86
N TYR A 316 -16.37 5.66 13.80
CA TYR A 316 -15.67 4.78 14.72
C TYR A 316 -14.16 4.86 14.48
N SER A 317 -13.41 4.88 15.59
CA SER A 317 -11.97 4.66 15.60
C SER A 317 -11.62 3.76 16.78
N LYS A 318 -10.48 3.07 16.69
CA LYS A 318 -9.97 2.24 17.80
C LYS A 318 -9.74 3.08 19.07
N ASP A 319 -9.31 4.33 18.88
CA ASP A 319 -9.08 5.29 19.96
C ASP A 319 -10.36 5.62 20.73
N LEU A 320 -11.51 5.74 20.05
CA LEU A 320 -12.80 5.97 20.70
C LEU A 320 -13.16 4.86 21.70
N ASP A 321 -12.93 3.60 21.31
CA ASP A 321 -13.13 2.47 22.23
C ASP A 321 -12.18 2.53 23.42
N ASP A 322 -10.91 2.81 23.18
CA ASP A 322 -9.91 2.92 24.25
C ASP A 322 -10.25 4.06 25.22
N LEU A 323 -10.80 5.17 24.71
CA LEU A 323 -11.31 6.27 25.52
C LEU A 323 -12.51 5.85 26.37
N VAL A 324 -13.46 5.10 25.82
CA VAL A 324 -14.60 4.56 26.58
C VAL A 324 -14.13 3.60 27.67
N PHE A 325 -13.19 2.71 27.37
CA PHE A 325 -12.62 1.76 28.35
C PHE A 325 -11.85 2.46 29.47
N ASN A 326 -11.19 3.58 29.17
CA ASN A 326 -10.52 4.40 30.18
C ASN A 326 -11.53 5.16 31.06
N PHE A 327 -12.70 5.50 30.55
CA PHE A 327 -13.76 6.16 31.32
C PHE A 327 -14.53 5.18 32.22
N ASP A 328 -14.88 3.99 31.70
CA ASP A 328 -15.48 2.89 32.46
C ASP A 328 -14.72 1.58 32.20
N SER A 329 -13.81 1.24 33.12
CA SER A 329 -12.98 0.04 33.02
C SER A 329 -13.78 -1.27 33.02
N ILE A 330 -15.04 -1.27 33.44
CA ILE A 330 -15.92 -2.45 33.41
C ILE A 330 -16.25 -2.85 31.95
N LEU A 331 -16.24 -1.89 31.02
CA LEU A 331 -16.48 -2.15 29.60
C LEU A 331 -15.24 -2.74 28.90
N LYS A 332 -14.06 -2.64 29.51
CA LYS A 332 -12.82 -3.16 28.93
C LYS A 332 -12.87 -4.69 28.87
N PRO A 333 -12.82 -5.30 27.67
CA PRO A 333 -12.87 -6.74 27.56
C PRO A 333 -11.57 -7.36 28.08
N GLU A 334 -11.66 -8.56 28.66
CA GLU A 334 -10.46 -9.33 29.06
C GLU A 334 -9.61 -9.74 27.86
N ILE A 335 -10.25 -9.94 26.69
CA ILE A 335 -9.62 -10.26 25.41
C ILE A 335 -10.04 -9.20 24.41
N ASP A 336 -9.08 -8.43 23.92
CA ASP A 336 -9.31 -7.52 22.81
C ASP A 336 -9.46 -8.34 21.51
N LYS A 337 -10.63 -8.24 20.87
CA LYS A 337 -10.96 -8.96 19.63
C LYS A 337 -10.89 -8.06 18.39
N ARG A 338 -10.44 -6.81 18.54
CA ARG A 338 -10.28 -5.85 17.43
C ARG A 338 -9.07 -6.24 16.56
N GLY A 339 -9.14 -5.99 15.26
CA GLY A 339 -8.06 -6.27 14.30
C GLY A 339 -8.43 -7.30 13.24
N ILE A 340 -7.41 -7.84 12.55
CA ILE A 340 -7.60 -8.80 11.45
C ILE A 340 -8.19 -10.09 12.00
N ARG A 341 -9.31 -10.54 11.44
CA ARG A 341 -9.92 -11.84 11.74
C ARG A 341 -9.96 -12.65 10.45
N THR A 342 -9.45 -13.87 10.49
CA THR A 342 -9.57 -14.81 9.37
C THR A 342 -10.66 -15.82 9.70
N GLU A 343 -11.64 -15.99 8.80
CA GLU A 343 -12.70 -16.97 9.01
C GLU A 343 -12.18 -18.42 8.98
N LEU A 344 -11.10 -18.67 8.21
CA LEU A 344 -10.47 -19.98 8.09
C LEU A 344 -9.89 -20.53 9.40
N PHE A 345 -9.39 -19.67 10.31
CA PHE A 345 -8.86 -20.09 11.62
C PHE A 345 -9.90 -20.09 12.75
N ASN A 346 -11.12 -19.57 12.51
CA ASN A 346 -12.20 -19.62 13.50
C ASN A 346 -12.90 -21.00 13.56
N LEU A 347 -12.58 -21.93 12.67
CA LEU A 347 -13.19 -23.26 12.61
C LEU A 347 -12.86 -24.17 13.81
N THR A 348 -11.94 -23.77 14.70
CA THR A 348 -11.51 -24.62 15.84
C THR A 348 -11.92 -24.10 17.22
N ILE A 349 -12.57 -22.93 17.34
CA ILE A 349 -13.03 -22.40 18.63
C ILE A 349 -14.52 -22.03 18.56
N ASN A 350 -15.35 -22.99 18.16
CA ASN A 350 -16.77 -22.96 18.47
C ASN A 350 -16.99 -23.79 19.75
N ASN A 351 -16.70 -23.20 20.91
CA ASN A 351 -17.35 -23.66 22.13
C ASN A 351 -18.84 -23.33 22.01
N SER A 352 -19.62 -24.40 21.95
CA SER A 352 -21.06 -24.47 21.83
C SER A 352 -21.78 -23.94 23.08
N ASP A 353 -21.63 -22.66 23.40
CA ASP A 353 -22.36 -22.03 24.51
C ASP A 353 -23.40 -21.03 23.99
N SER A 354 -24.62 -21.55 23.85
CA SER A 354 -25.94 -20.89 23.80
C SER A 354 -26.01 -19.50 23.11
N SER A 355 -26.45 -19.51 21.85
CA SER A 355 -26.67 -18.33 21.00
C SER A 355 -27.62 -17.26 21.59
N MET A 356 -28.51 -17.64 22.52
CA MET A 356 -29.51 -16.73 23.11
C MET A 356 -29.05 -16.00 24.39
N ALA A 357 -28.23 -16.63 25.23
CA ALA A 357 -27.72 -16.00 26.45
C ALA A 357 -26.56 -15.03 26.14
N ASN A 358 -25.70 -15.41 25.19
CA ASN A 358 -24.64 -14.56 24.67
C ASN A 358 -25.17 -13.33 23.94
N SER A 359 -26.26 -13.44 23.17
CA SER A 359 -26.88 -12.29 22.49
C SER A 359 -27.50 -11.31 23.48
N LYS A 360 -28.17 -11.78 24.54
CA LYS A 360 -28.71 -10.92 25.61
C LYS A 360 -27.60 -10.20 26.38
N LYS A 361 -26.53 -10.90 26.76
CA LYS A 361 -25.35 -10.31 27.42
C LYS A 361 -24.64 -9.28 26.52
N LEU A 362 -24.51 -9.58 25.22
CA LEU A 362 -23.92 -8.63 24.27
C LEU A 362 -24.81 -7.40 24.10
N SER A 363 -26.14 -7.57 24.08
CA SER A 363 -27.09 -6.45 23.99
C SER A 363 -27.06 -5.55 25.22
N SER A 364 -26.89 -6.10 26.44
CA SER A 364 -26.77 -5.31 27.66
C SER A 364 -25.45 -4.54 27.72
N LEU A 365 -24.35 -5.17 27.29
CA LEU A 365 -23.05 -4.50 27.17
C LEU A 365 -23.08 -3.37 26.14
N ARG A 366 -23.71 -3.57 24.98
CA ARG A 366 -23.90 -2.49 23.96
C ARG A 366 -24.69 -1.32 24.51
N LYS A 367 -25.79 -1.58 25.23
CA LYS A 367 -26.58 -0.53 25.89
C LYS A 367 -25.76 0.23 26.94
N LYS A 368 -24.96 -0.49 27.74
CA LYS A 368 -24.06 0.12 28.72
C LYS A 368 -22.98 0.97 28.04
N TYR A 369 -22.39 0.47 26.96
CA TYR A 369 -21.40 1.18 26.16
C TYR A 369 -21.98 2.50 25.63
N LEU A 370 -23.14 2.46 24.96
CA LEU A 370 -23.79 3.68 24.44
C LEU A 370 -24.15 4.66 25.56
N LYS A 371 -24.60 4.17 26.72
CA LYS A 371 -24.87 5.03 27.88
C LYS A 371 -23.61 5.76 28.35
N VAL A 372 -22.48 5.07 28.46
CA VAL A 372 -21.20 5.70 28.84
C VAL A 372 -20.75 6.68 27.75
N PHE A 373 -20.90 6.28 26.48
CA PHE A 373 -20.57 7.12 25.32
C PHE A 373 -21.39 8.42 25.27
N ASN A 374 -22.69 8.39 25.59
CA ASN A 374 -23.54 9.58 25.67
C ASN A 374 -23.24 10.42 26.93
N GLN A 375 -22.75 9.82 28.02
CA GLN A 375 -22.35 10.57 29.22
C GLN A 375 -21.04 11.34 29.05
N MET A 376 -20.11 10.76 28.29
CA MET A 376 -18.78 11.33 28.09
C MET A 376 -18.75 12.40 27.00
N HIS A 377 -19.66 12.37 26.02
CA HIS A 377 -19.69 13.35 24.91
C HIS A 377 -20.88 14.30 25.02
N TYR A 378 -20.65 15.56 24.69
CA TYR A 378 -21.67 16.57 24.46
C TYR A 378 -21.19 17.58 23.44
N PHE A 379 -22.07 18.44 22.95
CA PHE A 379 -21.72 19.47 21.99
C PHE A 379 -21.80 20.85 22.60
N THR A 380 -21.01 21.79 22.07
CA THR A 380 -21.29 23.21 22.25
C THR A 380 -21.43 23.86 20.88
N ILE A 381 -22.48 24.66 20.69
CA ILE A 381 -22.65 25.51 19.52
C ILE A 381 -22.51 26.96 19.99
N ASP A 382 -21.48 27.64 19.51
CA ASP A 382 -21.11 29.01 19.93
C ASP A 382 -21.00 29.16 21.46
N GLY A 383 -20.54 28.11 22.14
CA GLY A 383 -20.40 28.05 23.59
C GLY A 383 -21.65 27.59 24.36
N VAL A 384 -22.81 27.46 23.71
CA VAL A 384 -24.04 26.94 24.33
C VAL A 384 -24.03 25.42 24.31
N MET A 385 -24.18 24.80 25.49
CA MET A 385 -24.19 23.35 25.65
C MET A 385 -25.43 22.71 25.03
N ARG A 386 -25.23 21.62 24.29
CA ARG A 386 -26.27 20.76 23.72
C ARG A 386 -25.98 19.32 24.10
N ASP A 387 -26.99 18.64 24.65
CA ASP A 387 -26.88 17.22 24.96
C ASP A 387 -26.89 16.39 23.66
N ALA A 388 -26.10 15.31 23.67
CA ALA A 388 -26.01 14.37 22.57
C ALA A 388 -26.68 13.05 22.97
N ASP A 389 -27.47 12.48 22.06
CA ASP A 389 -27.99 11.12 22.22
C ASP A 389 -27.58 10.30 20.99
N PHE A 390 -26.48 9.57 21.10
CA PHE A 390 -25.92 8.82 19.99
C PHE A 390 -26.53 7.42 19.88
N ILE A 391 -26.68 6.99 18.62
CA ILE A 391 -27.02 5.63 18.22
C ILE A 391 -25.92 5.11 17.30
N ALA A 392 -25.54 3.83 17.43
CA ALA A 392 -24.59 3.21 16.51
C ALA A 392 -25.19 3.05 15.11
N THR A 393 -24.42 3.38 14.08
CA THR A 393 -24.82 3.30 12.66
C THR A 393 -23.64 2.82 11.81
N THR A 394 -23.90 2.53 10.54
CA THR A 394 -22.88 2.35 9.50
C THR A 394 -23.08 3.40 8.40
N ASP A 395 -21.99 3.83 7.76
CA ASP A 395 -22.07 4.70 6.59
C ASP A 395 -22.20 3.89 5.28
N GLU A 396 -22.24 4.58 4.13
CA GLU A 396 -22.35 3.96 2.79
C GLU A 396 -21.14 3.07 2.42
N ARG A 397 -20.05 3.13 3.19
CA ARG A 397 -18.82 2.34 3.00
C ARG A 397 -18.71 1.23 4.04
N ASP A 398 -19.80 0.91 4.73
CA ASP A 398 -19.86 -0.03 5.85
C ASP A 398 -18.92 0.33 7.02
N LEU A 399 -18.50 1.60 7.13
CA LEU A 399 -17.72 2.07 8.27
C LEU A 399 -18.67 2.29 9.45
N LEU A 400 -18.33 1.66 10.58
CA LEU A 400 -19.05 1.85 11.84
C LEU A 400 -18.93 3.30 12.31
N GLY A 401 -19.96 3.83 12.96
CA GLY A 401 -19.94 5.12 13.61
C GLY A 401 -21.12 5.32 14.56
N PHE A 402 -21.28 6.54 15.04
CA PHE A 402 -22.34 6.96 15.95
C PHE A 402 -23.04 8.18 15.39
N ILE A 403 -24.36 8.19 15.33
CA ILE A 403 -25.16 9.28 14.78
C ILE A 403 -26.05 9.91 15.84
N THR A 404 -26.23 11.22 15.77
CA THR A 404 -27.19 11.98 16.58
C THR A 404 -27.72 13.19 15.81
N TYR A 405 -28.79 13.79 16.32
CA TYR A 405 -29.46 14.93 15.70
C TYR A 405 -29.66 16.03 16.74
N LEU A 406 -29.07 17.21 16.50
CA LEU A 406 -29.24 18.37 17.37
C LEU A 406 -30.31 19.30 16.81
N ASN A 407 -31.19 19.80 17.67
CA ASN A 407 -32.11 20.86 17.29
C ASN A 407 -31.35 22.19 17.20
N ILE A 408 -31.48 22.89 16.07
CA ILE A 408 -30.82 24.18 15.81
C ILE A 408 -31.79 25.30 15.44
N ARG A 409 -33.09 25.14 15.74
CA ARG A 409 -34.14 26.13 15.40
C ARG A 409 -33.92 27.48 16.07
N ASP A 410 -33.28 27.47 17.23
CA ASP A 410 -32.98 28.64 18.06
C ASP A 410 -31.72 29.38 17.60
N LEU A 411 -30.96 28.86 16.63
CA LEU A 411 -29.85 29.57 16.03
C LEU A 411 -30.35 30.68 15.09
N ASN A 412 -29.65 31.81 15.12
CA ASN A 412 -29.80 32.86 14.13
C ASN A 412 -29.19 32.42 12.80
N GLU A 413 -29.47 33.12 11.70
CA GLU A 413 -28.81 32.83 10.43
C GLU A 413 -27.38 33.37 10.44
N GLY A 414 -26.44 32.61 9.88
CA GLY A 414 -25.04 33.01 9.77
C GLY A 414 -24.05 31.88 10.05
N ASN A 415 -22.82 32.28 10.39
CA ASN A 415 -21.73 31.36 10.70
C ASN A 415 -21.80 30.94 12.17
N HIS A 416 -21.68 29.63 12.41
CA HIS A 416 -21.70 29.00 13.72
C HIS A 416 -20.55 28.01 13.83
N VAL A 417 -20.12 27.76 15.05
CA VAL A 417 -19.08 26.77 15.34
C VAL A 417 -19.63 25.72 16.28
N ILE A 418 -19.54 24.45 15.86
CA ILE A 418 -19.83 23.31 16.73
C ILE A 418 -18.53 22.68 17.24
N ASN A 419 -18.48 22.45 18.55
CA ASN A 419 -17.39 21.72 19.20
C ASN A 419 -17.92 20.38 19.72
N LEU A 420 -17.22 19.30 19.39
CA LEU A 420 -17.36 18.03 20.11
C LEU A 420 -16.55 18.12 21.39
N VAL A 421 -17.21 17.96 22.52
CA VAL A 421 -16.58 18.04 23.83
C VAL A 421 -16.68 16.71 24.56
N ARG A 422 -15.55 16.26 25.08
CA ARG A 422 -15.43 15.02 25.85
C ARG A 422 -15.05 15.28 27.29
N LYS A 423 -15.70 14.56 28.21
CA LYS A 423 -15.33 14.46 29.62
C LYS A 423 -14.32 13.33 29.80
N LYS A 424 -13.19 13.64 30.44
CA LYS A 424 -12.14 12.70 30.82
C LYS A 424 -12.10 12.59 32.34
N LYS A 425 -12.02 11.36 32.84
CA LYS A 425 -11.81 11.10 34.28
C LYS A 425 -10.31 11.00 34.55
N GLU A 426 -9.75 11.92 35.31
CA GLU A 426 -8.34 11.88 35.75
C GLU A 426 -8.27 11.80 37.27
N LYS A 427 -7.81 10.66 37.80
CA LYS A 427 -7.68 10.35 39.23
C LYS A 427 -8.91 10.77 40.05
N ASP A 428 -8.97 12.02 40.51
CA ASP A 428 -10.01 12.59 41.37
C ASP A 428 -10.82 13.76 40.74
N SER A 429 -10.62 14.09 39.45
CA SER A 429 -11.32 15.20 38.77
C SER A 429 -11.85 14.82 37.38
N LEU A 430 -12.91 15.51 36.96
CA LEU A 430 -13.42 15.46 35.59
C LEU A 430 -12.83 16.63 34.80
N VAL A 431 -11.96 16.31 33.85
CA VAL A 431 -11.36 17.28 32.93
C VAL A 431 -12.17 17.27 31.63
N VAL A 432 -12.36 18.44 31.04
CA VAL A 432 -13.10 18.61 29.78
C VAL A 432 -12.12 18.92 28.65
N THR A 433 -12.30 18.31 27.49
CA THR A 433 -11.44 18.52 26.32
C THR A 433 -12.29 18.67 25.06
N VAL A 434 -11.98 19.67 24.24
CA VAL A 434 -12.54 19.80 22.89
C VAL A 434 -11.80 18.84 21.98
N GLU A 435 -12.52 17.92 21.35
CA GLU A 435 -11.93 16.89 20.49
C GLU A 435 -11.86 17.30 19.02
N GLU A 436 -12.88 18.00 18.55
CA GLU A 436 -13.01 18.43 17.16
C GLU A 436 -13.89 19.69 17.11
N THR A 437 -13.59 20.58 16.17
CA THR A 437 -14.32 21.83 15.97
C THR A 437 -14.67 21.97 14.49
N ILE A 438 -15.95 22.19 14.17
CA ILE A 438 -16.41 22.33 12.78
C ILE A 438 -17.18 23.65 12.62
N PRO A 439 -16.77 24.54 11.72
CA PRO A 439 -17.56 25.71 11.35
C PRO A 439 -18.66 25.30 10.36
N PHE A 440 -19.84 25.91 10.46
CA PHE A 440 -20.94 25.70 9.51
C PHE A 440 -21.81 26.95 9.40
N TRP A 441 -22.54 27.06 8.30
CA TRP A 441 -23.44 28.17 8.03
C TRP A 441 -24.88 27.71 8.08
N TYR A 442 -25.71 28.36 8.90
CA TYR A 442 -27.12 28.08 9.00
C TYR A 442 -27.94 29.18 8.31
N PHE A 443 -28.79 28.80 7.35
CA PHE A 443 -29.71 29.71 6.67
C PHE A 443 -31.05 29.00 6.52
N LYS A 444 -32.13 29.58 7.04
CA LYS A 444 -33.44 28.91 7.02
C LYS A 444 -33.93 28.84 5.58
N SER A 445 -34.43 27.66 5.19
CA SER A 445 -35.05 27.47 3.87
C SER A 445 -36.42 28.13 3.78
#